data_AF-A0A0S8DAK3-F1
#
_entry.id   AF-A0A0S8DAK3-F1
#
_cell.length_a   1.000
_cell.length_b   1.000
_cell.length_c   1.000
_cell.angle_alpha   90.00
_cell.angle_beta   90.00
_cell.angle_gamma   90.00
#
_symmetry.space_group_name_H-M   'P 1'
#
loop_
_entity.id
_entity.type
_entity.pdbx_description
1 polymer ?
#
loop_
_entity_poly.entity_id
_entity_poly.type
_entity_poly.pdbx_seq_one_letter_code
_entity_poly.pdbx_strand_id
1 'polypeptide(L)'
;MTLNDNPCLTCPDTCCGIPGKFSLRLTKDEFEKFFKDCQQDLLVREENKVVMIFSKEGKGCPNLEKKGCRIYRDRPIDCRLYPYQMLPLYETKDKVKILLYIKPECVENRIFNIPENEAMTLVEDFGRKVYGNKKIIVQVFEDNFFIKLRNKIETLFIKFCQKLGIEL
;
A
#
# COMPACT_ATOMS: atom_id res chain seq x y z
N MET A 1 -7.91 -25.51 1.94
CA MET A 1 -8.00 -24.19 2.60
C MET A 1 -9.30 -24.16 3.38
N THR A 2 -9.24 -24.02 4.69
CA THR A 2 -10.42 -23.79 5.53
C THR A 2 -10.88 -22.34 5.36
N LEU A 3 -12.18 -22.05 5.56
CA LEU A 3 -12.73 -20.69 5.50
C LEU A 3 -11.94 -19.70 6.40
N ASN A 4 -11.34 -20.19 7.49
CA ASN A 4 -10.57 -19.40 8.46
C ASN A 4 -9.20 -18.91 7.96
N ASP A 5 -8.67 -19.44 6.86
CA ASP A 5 -7.35 -19.03 6.33
C ASP A 5 -7.45 -17.75 5.48
N ASN A 6 -8.65 -17.35 5.07
CA ASN A 6 -8.89 -16.24 4.15
C ASN A 6 -10.01 -15.36 4.71
N PRO A 7 -9.73 -14.41 5.61
CA PRO A 7 -10.71 -13.47 6.16
C PRO A 7 -11.50 -12.70 5.10
N CYS A 8 -11.03 -12.62 3.84
CA CYS A 8 -11.82 -12.07 2.73
C CYS A 8 -13.08 -12.88 2.43
N LEU A 9 -13.14 -14.18 2.77
CA LEU A 9 -14.32 -15.03 2.58
C LEU A 9 -15.48 -14.68 3.50
N THR A 10 -15.16 -14.18 4.69
CA THR A 10 -16.14 -13.80 5.73
C THR A 10 -16.45 -12.31 5.72
N CYS A 11 -15.90 -11.60 4.72
CA CYS A 11 -15.87 -10.16 4.59
C CYS A 11 -17.03 -9.73 3.68
N PRO A 12 -18.12 -9.15 4.22
CA PRO A 12 -19.28 -8.78 3.40
C PRO A 12 -18.91 -7.75 2.32
N ASP A 13 -17.91 -6.90 2.58
CA ASP A 13 -17.43 -5.84 1.70
C ASP A 13 -15.91 -5.91 1.49
N THR A 14 -15.42 -7.06 1.00
CA THR A 14 -13.97 -7.22 0.73
C THR A 14 -13.45 -6.01 -0.04
N CYS A 15 -12.39 -5.35 0.44
CA CYS A 15 -11.82 -4.16 -0.22
C CYS A 15 -11.45 -4.37 -1.70
N CYS A 16 -11.19 -5.62 -2.07
CA CYS A 16 -10.97 -6.11 -3.43
C CYS A 16 -12.25 -6.25 -4.27
N GLY A 17 -13.40 -6.44 -3.64
CA GLY A 17 -14.70 -6.63 -4.28
C GLY A 17 -15.50 -5.35 -4.47
N ILE A 18 -15.17 -4.26 -3.76
CA ILE A 18 -15.87 -2.97 -3.89
C ILE A 18 -15.44 -2.27 -5.21
N PRO A 19 -16.37 -2.09 -6.18
CA PRO A 19 -16.08 -1.40 -7.44
C PRO A 19 -15.43 -0.04 -7.24
N GLY A 20 -14.32 0.23 -7.95
CA GLY A 20 -13.65 1.53 -7.92
C GLY A 20 -12.90 1.88 -6.62
N LYS A 21 -12.90 1.01 -5.61
CA LYS A 21 -12.15 1.21 -4.34
C LYS A 21 -10.88 0.37 -4.25
N PHE A 22 -10.68 -0.55 -5.19
CA PHE A 22 -9.46 -1.34 -5.31
C PHE A 22 -8.30 -0.47 -5.80
N SER A 23 -7.32 -0.25 -4.92
CA SER A 23 -6.01 0.29 -5.26
C SER A 23 -4.92 -0.37 -4.44
N LEU A 24 -3.79 -0.71 -5.07
CA LEU A 24 -2.65 -1.33 -4.41
C LEU A 24 -1.34 -0.69 -4.86
N ARG A 25 -0.39 -0.61 -3.93
CA ARG A 25 1.02 -0.29 -4.18
C ARG A 25 1.84 -1.57 -4.18
N LEU A 26 2.57 -1.80 -5.26
CA LEU A 26 3.31 -3.03 -5.51
C LEU A 26 4.76 -2.71 -5.81
N THR A 27 5.64 -3.61 -5.40
CA THR A 27 6.96 -3.75 -6.04
C THR A 27 6.76 -4.23 -7.48
N LYS A 28 7.75 -4.01 -8.34
CA LYS A 28 7.73 -4.55 -9.71
C LYS A 28 7.59 -6.07 -9.73
N ASP A 29 8.29 -6.76 -8.82
CA ASP A 29 8.24 -8.21 -8.70
C ASP A 29 6.85 -8.73 -8.26
N GLU A 30 6.18 -8.03 -7.34
CA GLU A 30 4.81 -8.39 -6.95
C GLU A 30 3.81 -8.18 -8.11
N PHE A 31 3.97 -7.10 -8.88
CA PHE A 31 3.14 -6.87 -10.06
C PHE A 31 3.35 -7.96 -11.11
N GLU A 32 4.60 -8.24 -11.46
CA GLU A 32 5.00 -9.28 -12.40
C GLU A 32 4.47 -10.66 -11.99
N LYS A 33 4.58 -10.99 -10.69
CA LYS A 33 4.16 -12.28 -10.16
C LYS A 33 2.64 -12.47 -10.09
N PHE A 34 1.88 -11.42 -9.76
CA PHE A 34 0.47 -11.59 -9.36
C PHE A 34 -0.55 -10.89 -10.26
N PHE A 35 -0.13 -9.91 -11.07
CA PHE A 35 -1.06 -9.03 -11.79
C PHE A 35 -0.75 -8.84 -13.27
N LYS A 36 0.43 -9.23 -13.76
CA LYS A 36 0.84 -9.05 -15.15
C LYS A 36 -0.13 -9.67 -16.15
N ASP A 37 -0.57 -10.90 -15.91
CA ASP A 37 -1.47 -11.62 -16.81
C ASP A 37 -2.90 -11.04 -16.88
N CYS A 38 -3.24 -10.16 -15.93
CA CYS A 38 -4.53 -9.46 -15.87
C CYS A 38 -4.39 -7.93 -16.00
N GLN A 39 -3.24 -7.43 -16.52
CA GLN A 39 -2.98 -6.00 -16.65
C GLN A 39 -4.05 -5.27 -17.49
N GLN A 40 -4.64 -5.93 -18.48
CA GLN A 40 -5.71 -5.38 -19.33
C GLN A 40 -6.97 -4.97 -18.54
N ASP A 41 -7.21 -5.59 -17.39
CA ASP A 41 -8.34 -5.33 -16.49
C ASP A 41 -7.99 -4.31 -15.39
N LEU A 42 -6.79 -3.73 -15.44
CA LEU A 42 -6.26 -2.83 -14.43
C LEU A 42 -5.87 -1.48 -15.06
N LEU A 43 -5.95 -0.42 -14.25
CA LEU A 43 -5.23 0.81 -14.52
C LEU A 43 -3.89 0.71 -13.80
N VAL A 44 -2.79 0.69 -14.56
CA VAL A 44 -1.44 0.56 -14.02
C VAL A 44 -0.70 1.87 -14.21
N ARG A 45 -0.07 2.36 -13.14
CA ARG A 45 0.80 3.54 -13.15
C ARG A 45 2.08 3.21 -12.40
N GLU A 46 3.19 3.78 -12.84
CA GLU A 46 4.44 3.72 -12.09
C GLU A 46 4.81 5.11 -11.61
N GLU A 47 4.97 5.26 -10.30
CA GLU A 47 5.34 6.53 -9.67
C GLU A 47 6.43 6.25 -8.62
N ASN A 48 7.57 6.94 -8.74
CA ASN A 48 8.70 6.79 -7.80
C ASN A 48 9.09 5.33 -7.56
N LYS A 49 9.24 4.53 -8.63
CA LYS A 49 9.60 3.09 -8.62
C LYS A 49 8.54 2.16 -8.00
N VAL A 50 7.38 2.70 -7.59
CA VAL A 50 6.25 1.93 -7.09
C VAL A 50 5.26 1.71 -8.23
N VAL A 51 4.85 0.46 -8.43
CA VAL A 51 3.77 0.12 -9.34
C VAL A 51 2.44 0.28 -8.59
N MET A 52 1.62 1.21 -9.02
CA MET A 52 0.27 1.41 -8.53
C MET A 52 -0.73 0.78 -9.48
N ILE A 53 -1.60 -0.08 -8.95
CA ILE A 53 -2.72 -0.63 -9.71
C ILE A 53 -4.04 -0.14 -9.14
N PHE A 54 -5.01 0.09 -10.03
CA PHE A 54 -6.36 0.51 -9.68
C PHE A 54 -7.38 -0.32 -10.47
N SER A 55 -8.59 -0.41 -9.92
CA SER A 55 -9.76 -0.93 -10.63
C SER A 55 -9.97 -0.18 -11.95
N LYS A 56 -10.08 -0.91 -13.05
CA LYS A 56 -10.51 -0.39 -14.35
C LYS A 56 -12.01 -0.64 -14.53
N GLU A 57 -12.75 0.37 -14.97
CA GLU A 57 -14.19 0.25 -15.32
C GLU A 57 -15.06 -0.33 -14.18
N GLY A 58 -14.70 -0.05 -12.92
CA GLY A 58 -15.43 -0.55 -11.75
C GLY A 58 -15.26 -2.05 -11.49
N LYS A 59 -14.34 -2.74 -12.17
CA LYS A 59 -14.05 -4.15 -11.89
C LYS A 59 -13.32 -4.32 -10.56
N GLY A 60 -13.65 -5.39 -9.84
CA GLY A 60 -12.92 -5.80 -8.64
C GLY A 60 -11.52 -6.31 -8.94
N CYS A 61 -10.79 -6.68 -7.88
CA CYS A 61 -9.49 -7.31 -7.98
C CYS A 61 -9.57 -8.60 -8.81
N PRO A 62 -8.69 -8.78 -9.82
CA PRO A 62 -8.71 -9.97 -10.68
C PRO A 62 -8.32 -11.27 -9.94
N ASN A 63 -7.73 -11.15 -8.75
CA ASN A 63 -7.38 -12.28 -7.91
C ASN A 63 -8.50 -12.67 -6.93
N LEU A 64 -9.64 -11.96 -6.92
CA LEU A 64 -10.81 -12.28 -6.09
C LEU A 64 -11.77 -13.20 -6.85
N GLU A 65 -11.97 -14.42 -6.33
CA GLU A 65 -12.90 -15.41 -6.87
C GLU A 65 -14.07 -15.66 -5.91
N LYS A 66 -15.07 -16.47 -6.35
CA LYS A 66 -16.21 -16.88 -5.51
C LYS A 66 -15.80 -17.51 -4.17
N LYS A 67 -14.63 -18.15 -4.13
CA LYS A 67 -14.04 -18.79 -2.95
C LYS A 67 -12.95 -17.93 -2.28
N GLY A 68 -12.91 -16.62 -2.56
CA GLY A 68 -12.01 -15.65 -1.94
C GLY A 68 -10.79 -15.33 -2.80
N CYS A 69 -9.81 -14.66 -2.19
CA CYS A 69 -8.57 -14.28 -2.86
C CYS A 69 -7.68 -15.51 -3.16
N ARG A 70 -7.44 -15.81 -4.44
CA ARG A 70 -6.66 -16.98 -4.88
C ARG A 70 -5.18 -16.92 -4.49
N ILE A 71 -4.65 -15.70 -4.32
CA ILE A 71 -3.26 -15.45 -3.91
C ILE A 71 -3.13 -15.12 -2.42
N TYR A 72 -4.14 -15.39 -1.60
CA TYR A 72 -4.20 -14.84 -0.23
C TYR A 72 -2.93 -15.08 0.61
N ARG A 73 -2.35 -16.29 0.54
CA ARG A 73 -1.14 -16.65 1.32
C ARG A 73 0.11 -15.90 0.86
N ASP A 74 0.22 -15.66 -0.44
CA ASP A 74 1.36 -14.99 -1.07
C ASP A 74 1.07 -13.53 -1.42
N ARG A 75 -0.05 -12.99 -0.91
CA ARG A 75 -0.57 -11.69 -1.34
C ARG A 75 0.48 -10.58 -1.15
N PRO A 76 0.49 -9.56 -2.02
CA PRO A 76 1.42 -8.45 -1.92
C PRO A 76 1.43 -7.79 -0.55
N ILE A 77 2.54 -7.15 -0.22
CA ILE A 77 2.72 -6.45 1.06
C ILE A 77 1.58 -5.47 1.35
N ASP A 78 1.17 -4.66 0.38
CA ASP A 78 0.10 -3.67 0.57
C ASP A 78 -1.26 -4.33 0.87
N CYS A 79 -1.52 -5.55 0.37
CA CYS A 79 -2.69 -6.34 0.78
C CYS A 79 -2.58 -6.92 2.19
N ARG A 80 -1.35 -7.15 2.68
CA ARG A 80 -1.08 -7.66 4.05
C ARG A 80 -1.16 -6.55 5.08
N LEU A 81 -0.89 -5.30 4.68
CA LEU A 81 -0.90 -4.13 5.55
C LEU A 81 -2.30 -3.75 6.04
N TYR A 82 -3.36 -4.34 5.50
CA TYR A 82 -4.72 -4.02 5.91
C TYR A 82 -4.92 -4.13 7.43
N PRO A 83 -5.48 -3.11 8.12
CA PRO A 83 -6.21 -1.96 7.58
C PRO A 83 -5.38 -0.70 7.31
N TYR A 84 -4.06 -0.77 7.46
CA TYR A 84 -3.18 0.33 7.14
C TYR A 84 -3.08 0.55 5.62
N GLN A 85 -2.91 1.81 5.24
CA GLN A 85 -2.53 2.22 3.90
C GLN A 85 -1.16 2.87 3.92
N MET A 86 -0.33 2.45 2.97
CA MET A 86 1.00 3.00 2.78
C MET A 86 0.97 4.21 1.85
N LEU A 87 1.66 5.28 2.21
CA LEU A 87 1.84 6.47 1.36
C LEU A 87 3.31 6.94 1.42
N PRO A 88 4.09 6.74 0.35
CA PRO A 88 5.41 7.36 0.23
C PRO A 88 5.28 8.89 0.26
N LEU A 89 5.98 9.57 1.18
CA LEU A 89 5.92 11.02 1.33
C LEU A 89 7.03 11.71 0.55
N TYR A 90 8.26 11.23 0.72
CA TYR A 90 9.43 11.73 0.01
C TYR A 90 10.53 10.68 -0.10
N GLU A 91 11.38 10.88 -1.10
CA GLU A 91 12.64 10.20 -1.31
C GLU A 91 13.72 11.27 -1.44
N THR A 92 14.79 11.15 -0.64
CA THR A 92 16.04 11.89 -0.79
C THR A 92 17.14 10.93 -1.27
N LYS A 93 18.39 11.40 -1.37
CA LYS A 93 19.51 10.52 -1.76
C LYS A 93 19.65 9.33 -0.81
N ASP A 94 19.56 9.58 0.49
CA ASP A 94 19.88 8.58 1.52
C ASP A 94 18.67 8.08 2.31
N LYS A 95 17.50 8.72 2.15
CA LYS A 95 16.34 8.44 3.00
C LYS A 95 15.05 8.33 2.19
N VAL A 96 14.14 7.49 2.65
CA VAL A 96 12.76 7.43 2.17
C VAL A 96 11.85 7.47 3.38
N LYS A 97 10.86 8.36 3.35
CA LYS A 97 9.83 8.42 4.39
C LYS A 97 8.53 7.88 3.85
N ILE A 98 8.03 6.85 4.52
CA ILE A 98 6.78 6.18 4.18
C ILE A 98 5.81 6.34 5.36
N LEU A 99 4.60 6.79 5.03
CA LEU A 99 3.50 6.93 5.96
C LEU A 99 2.67 5.65 6.00
N LEU A 100 2.31 5.21 7.19
CA LEU A 100 1.21 4.28 7.42
C LEU A 100 0.09 5.03 8.12
N TYR A 101 -1.14 4.92 7.62
CA TYR A 101 -2.32 5.42 8.30
C TYR A 101 -3.45 4.41 8.23
N ILE A 102 -4.25 4.33 9.30
CA ILE A 102 -5.42 3.46 9.34
C ILE A 102 -6.52 4.09 8.48
N LYS A 103 -7.15 3.31 7.60
CA LYS A 103 -8.30 3.79 6.83
C LYS A 103 -9.54 3.80 7.73
N PRO A 104 -10.09 4.97 8.12
CA PRO A 104 -11.18 5.04 9.10
C PRO A 104 -12.52 4.52 8.53
N GLU A 105 -12.70 4.58 7.22
CA GLU A 105 -13.94 4.21 6.52
C GLU A 105 -14.08 2.71 6.26
N CYS A 106 -13.14 1.88 6.72
CA CYS A 106 -13.38 0.45 6.63
C CYS A 106 -14.22 -0.02 7.83
N VAL A 107 -15.40 -0.55 7.51
CA VAL A 107 -16.30 -1.26 8.43
C VAL A 107 -15.58 -2.45 9.13
N GLU A 108 -14.44 -2.89 8.62
CA GLU A 108 -13.75 -4.16 8.92
C GLU A 108 -12.42 -3.99 9.66
N ASN A 109 -12.11 -2.80 10.21
CA ASN A 109 -10.94 -2.59 11.09
C ASN A 109 -10.91 -3.55 12.31
N ARG A 110 -12.02 -4.27 12.58
CA ARG A 110 -12.14 -5.27 13.64
C ARG A 110 -11.78 -6.70 13.22
N ILE A 111 -11.78 -7.02 11.93
CA ILE A 111 -11.52 -8.38 11.40
C ILE A 111 -10.02 -8.57 11.14
N PHE A 112 -9.38 -7.53 10.62
CA PHE A 112 -7.96 -7.53 10.34
C PHE A 112 -7.23 -6.81 11.48
N ASN A 113 -6.59 -7.57 12.35
CA ASN A 113 -5.75 -7.03 13.41
C ASN A 113 -4.28 -7.35 13.08
N ILE A 114 -3.63 -6.44 12.37
CA ILE A 114 -2.18 -6.48 12.20
C ILE A 114 -1.53 -5.56 13.25
N PRO A 115 -0.65 -6.08 14.12
CA PRO A 115 0.11 -5.26 15.06
C PRO A 115 0.95 -4.18 14.35
N GLU A 116 1.07 -3.01 14.97
CA GLU A 116 1.81 -1.87 14.39
C GLU A 116 3.26 -2.23 14.01
N ASN A 117 3.96 -2.96 14.86
CA ASN A 117 5.33 -3.42 14.61
C ASN A 117 5.42 -4.37 13.41
N GLU A 118 4.42 -5.23 13.20
CA GLU A 118 4.34 -6.08 12.01
C GLU A 118 4.10 -5.25 10.76
N ALA A 119 3.18 -4.27 10.82
CA ALA A 119 2.92 -3.36 9.70
C ALA A 119 4.17 -2.52 9.34
N MET A 120 4.91 -2.04 10.34
CA MET A 120 6.17 -1.33 10.13
C MET A 120 7.21 -2.22 9.44
N THR A 121 7.37 -3.47 9.91
CA THR A 121 8.30 -4.45 9.31
C THR A 121 7.97 -4.70 7.84
N LEU A 122 6.68 -4.88 7.53
CA LEU A 122 6.22 -5.06 6.16
C LEU A 122 6.54 -3.86 5.26
N VAL A 123 6.33 -2.64 5.76
CA VAL A 123 6.68 -1.42 4.99
C VAL A 123 8.18 -1.25 4.82
N GLU A 124 8.98 -1.61 5.83
CA GLU A 124 10.43 -1.60 5.69
C GLU A 124 10.90 -2.59 4.62
N ASP A 125 10.34 -3.81 4.61
CA ASP A 125 10.61 -4.81 3.58
C ASP A 125 10.21 -4.32 2.18
N PHE A 126 9.03 -3.70 2.06
CA PHE A 126 8.59 -3.06 0.82
C PHE A 126 9.57 -1.97 0.39
N GLY A 127 9.92 -1.08 1.33
CA GLY A 127 10.80 0.05 1.09
C GLY A 127 12.18 -0.40 0.61
N ARG A 128 12.74 -1.47 1.19
CA ARG A 128 14.02 -2.05 0.76
C ARG A 128 13.92 -2.64 -0.65
N LYS A 129 12.82 -3.31 -0.99
CA LYS A 129 12.60 -3.88 -2.33
C LYS A 129 12.46 -2.80 -3.42
N VAL A 130 11.82 -1.67 -3.10
CA VAL A 130 11.58 -0.57 -4.06
C VAL A 130 12.77 0.40 -4.14
N TYR A 131 13.32 0.80 -2.99
CA TYR A 131 14.27 1.90 -2.88
C TYR A 131 15.70 1.45 -2.55
N GLY A 132 15.92 0.14 -2.38
CA GLY A 132 17.23 -0.44 -2.10
C GLY A 132 17.71 -0.19 -0.67
N ASN A 133 19.01 0.08 -0.53
CA ASN A 133 19.68 0.22 0.77
C ASN A 133 19.50 1.58 1.46
N LYS A 134 18.59 2.43 0.96
CA LYS A 134 18.28 3.72 1.59
C LYS A 134 17.71 3.51 3.00
N LYS A 135 17.92 4.50 3.87
CA LYS A 135 17.28 4.50 5.19
C LYS A 135 15.77 4.68 5.03
N ILE A 136 15.01 3.64 5.39
CA ILE A 136 13.55 3.69 5.41
C ILE A 136 13.09 4.24 6.76
N ILE A 137 12.25 5.26 6.72
CA ILE A 137 11.61 5.86 7.89
C ILE A 137 10.12 5.60 7.77
N VAL A 138 9.61 4.70 8.62
CA VAL A 138 8.18 4.41 8.69
C VAL A 138 7.56 5.22 9.83
N GLN A 139 6.44 5.89 9.56
CA GLN A 139 5.66 6.57 10.59
C GLN A 139 4.21 6.14 10.52
N VAL A 140 3.68 5.65 11.64
CA VAL A 140 2.29 5.20 11.77
C VAL A 140 1.45 6.32 12.37
N PHE A 141 0.24 6.49 11.84
CA PHE A 141 -0.68 7.55 12.26
C PHE A 141 -2.09 7.05 12.57
N GLU A 142 -2.51 7.39 13.78
CA GLU A 142 -3.89 7.68 14.13
C GLU A 142 -4.10 9.19 14.04
N ASP A 143 -5.29 9.63 13.64
CA ASP A 143 -5.56 10.97 13.13
C ASP A 143 -5.09 12.13 14.05
N ASN A 144 -3.86 12.64 13.84
CA ASN A 144 -3.29 13.75 14.59
C ASN A 144 -2.93 14.92 13.65
N PHE A 145 -3.70 16.01 13.77
CA PHE A 145 -3.60 17.21 12.95
C PHE A 145 -2.18 17.81 12.91
N PHE A 146 -1.49 17.92 14.06
CA PHE A 146 -0.17 18.55 14.12
C PHE A 146 0.87 17.76 13.34
N ILE A 147 0.76 16.44 13.34
CA ILE A 147 1.73 15.62 12.64
C ILE A 147 1.46 15.61 11.13
N LYS A 148 0.18 15.66 10.73
CA LYS A 148 -0.21 15.93 9.33
C LYS A 148 0.39 17.25 8.84
N LEU A 149 0.29 18.32 9.63
CA LEU A 149 0.86 19.62 9.28
C LEU A 149 2.39 19.58 9.16
N ARG A 150 3.09 18.99 10.14
CA ARG A 150 4.56 18.83 10.10
C ARG A 150 5.01 18.09 8.85
N ASN A 151 4.37 16.97 8.53
CA ASN A 151 4.71 16.15 7.36
C ASN A 151 4.44 16.89 6.05
N LYS A 152 3.38 17.70 5.99
CA LYS A 152 3.09 18.55 4.83
C LYS A 152 4.17 19.60 4.61
N ILE A 153 4.61 20.27 5.68
CA ILE A 153 5.70 21.26 5.64
C ILE A 153 7.00 20.59 5.19
N GLU A 154 7.37 19.47 5.80
CA GLU A 154 8.59 18.72 5.47
C GLU A 154 8.59 18.28 3.99
N THR A 155 7.46 17.75 3.51
CA THR A 155 7.32 17.32 2.11
C THR A 155 7.41 18.50 1.14
N LEU A 156 6.79 19.63 1.47
CA LEU A 156 6.86 20.85 0.64
C LEU A 156 8.28 21.40 0.57
N PHE A 157 8.98 21.43 1.71
CA PHE A 157 10.38 21.86 1.77
C PHE A 157 11.28 20.98 0.89
N ILE A 158 11.17 19.66 1.01
CA ILE A 158 11.96 18.73 0.19
C ILE A 158 11.66 18.92 -1.31
N LYS A 159 10.38 18.99 -1.69
CA LYS A 159 10.00 19.21 -3.09
C LYS A 159 10.49 20.55 -3.62
N PHE A 160 10.53 21.58 -2.78
CA PHE A 160 11.08 22.89 -3.15
C PHE A 160 12.58 22.82 -3.40
N CYS A 161 13.35 22.20 -2.50
CA CYS A 161 14.79 21.98 -2.69
C CYS A 161 15.09 21.16 -3.95
N GLN A 162 14.35 20.08 -4.19
CA GLN A 162 14.49 19.27 -5.40
C GLN A 162 14.20 20.08 -6.68
N LYS A 163 13.18 20.95 -6.65
CA LYS A 163 12.88 21.84 -7.78
C LYS A 163 13.99 22.87 -8.05
N LEU A 164 14.75 23.25 -7.01
CA LEU A 164 15.91 24.13 -7.14
C LEU A 164 17.21 23.38 -7.50
N GLY A 165 17.15 22.06 -7.69
CA GLY A 165 18.34 21.23 -7.97
C GLY A 165 19.25 21.04 -6.75
N ILE A 166 18.76 21.32 -5.54
CA ILE A 166 19.50 21.09 -4.30
C ILE A 166 19.38 19.61 -3.96
N GLU A 167 20.51 18.90 -3.93
CA GLU A 167 20.57 17.51 -3.46
C GLU A 167 20.43 17.47 -1.92
N LEU A 168 19.45 16.68 -1.45
CA LEU A 168 19.15 16.40 -0.04
C LEU A 168 19.25 14.90 0.27
#